data_AF-A0A7S2XLR3-F1
#
_entry.id   AF-A0A7S2XLR3-F1
#
_cell.length_a   1.000
_cell.length_b   1.000
_cell.length_c   1.000
_cell.angle_alpha   90.00
_cell.angle_beta   90.00
_cell.angle_gamma   90.00
#
_symmetry.space_group_name_H-M   'P 1'
#
loop_
_entity.id
_entity.type
_entity.pdbx_description
1 polymer ?
#
loop_
_entity_poly.entity_id
_entity_poly.type
_entity_poly.pdbx_seq_one_letter_code
_entity_poly.pdbx_strand_id
1 'polypeptide(L)'
;DQIEQAWGQRRSPEQMMEQHRELIEWIRSHPDGFVSDKLEIRVADPNNPASGSGMFVNGPIKEGELLYSLPWDLLIKADDAPADGYLRKEMSCGLVRSLLRELRLGDESTFVPYLKYFQSFDESGLVENWSVDGYNLLWEISGHWSPEWSPSSLDDPVVYVWLEYCDGSRHPLETKAAAYVATRAEDFVLIPLFDLANHRNGHMNYAHVNKKIEVVDGVGADGIATRDIAAGEEI
;
A
#
# COMPACT_ATOMS: atom_id res chain seq x y z
N ASP A 1 1.58 -21.14 -11.71
CA ASP A 1 2.64 -21.16 -12.74
C ASP A 1 2.44 -20.25 -13.97
N GLN A 2 1.25 -19.72 -14.29
CA GLN A 2 1.12 -18.57 -15.22
C GLN A 2 1.11 -17.21 -14.49
N ILE A 3 0.53 -17.19 -13.29
CA ILE A 3 0.51 -16.02 -12.40
C ILE A 3 1.94 -15.53 -12.06
N GLU A 4 2.88 -16.43 -11.81
CA GLU A 4 4.26 -16.07 -11.47
C GLU A 4 5.07 -15.52 -12.66
N GLN A 5 4.75 -15.89 -13.91
CA GLN A 5 5.47 -15.40 -15.09
C GLN A 5 5.16 -13.93 -15.42
N ALA A 6 4.05 -13.39 -14.90
CA ALA A 6 3.67 -11.99 -15.08
C ALA A 6 4.31 -11.06 -14.03
N TRP A 7 4.93 -11.60 -12.99
CA TRP A 7 5.43 -10.83 -11.86
C TRP A 7 6.88 -10.39 -12.11
N GLY A 8 7.15 -9.10 -11.90
CA GLY A 8 8.48 -8.52 -12.03
C GLY A 8 8.79 -7.89 -13.40
N GLN A 9 7.88 -7.91 -14.37
CA GLN A 9 8.02 -7.06 -15.56
C GLN A 9 7.70 -5.62 -15.20
N ARG A 10 8.70 -4.74 -15.37
CA ARG A 10 8.52 -3.30 -15.21
C ARG A 10 7.53 -2.79 -16.25
N ARG A 11 6.40 -2.28 -15.80
CA ARG A 11 5.36 -1.72 -16.67
C ARG A 11 5.80 -0.40 -17.26
N SER A 12 5.33 -0.10 -18.48
CA SER A 12 5.49 1.22 -19.06
C SER A 12 4.65 2.26 -18.30
N PRO A 13 4.99 3.55 -18.37
CA PRO A 13 4.16 4.61 -17.80
C PRO A 13 2.70 4.55 -18.27
N GLU A 14 2.45 4.24 -19.54
CA GLU A 14 1.11 4.12 -20.12
C GLU A 14 0.32 2.97 -19.49
N GLN A 15 0.97 1.82 -19.27
CA GLN A 15 0.34 0.65 -18.62
C GLN A 15 -0.02 0.95 -17.17
N MET A 16 0.83 1.68 -16.44
CA MET A 16 0.51 2.11 -15.07
C MET A 16 -0.65 3.10 -15.05
N MET A 17 -0.67 4.08 -15.96
CA MET A 17 -1.78 5.02 -16.08
C MET A 17 -3.11 4.34 -16.44
N GLU A 18 -3.08 3.33 -17.30
CA GLU A 18 -4.26 2.52 -17.62
C GLU A 18 -4.80 1.85 -16.36
N GLN A 19 -3.93 1.21 -15.58
CA GLN A 19 -4.32 0.49 -14.37
C GLN A 19 -4.89 1.41 -13.30
N HIS A 20 -4.31 2.60 -13.14
CA HIS A 20 -4.85 3.61 -12.23
C HIS A 20 -6.24 4.06 -12.67
N ARG A 21 -6.48 4.20 -13.98
CA ARG A 21 -7.81 4.53 -14.51
C ARG A 21 -8.81 3.39 -14.29
N GLU A 22 -8.43 2.16 -14.60
CA GLU A 22 -9.24 0.97 -14.35
C GLU A 22 -9.62 0.84 -12.87
N LEU A 23 -8.70 1.14 -11.95
CA LEU A 23 -8.96 1.14 -10.51
C LEU A 23 -10.01 2.20 -10.12
N ILE A 24 -9.86 3.44 -10.61
CA ILE A 24 -10.80 4.53 -10.35
C ILE A 24 -12.19 4.22 -10.93
N GLU A 25 -12.23 3.71 -12.16
CA GLU A 25 -13.48 3.32 -12.84
C GLU A 25 -14.16 2.16 -12.12
N TRP A 26 -13.40 1.18 -11.62
CA TRP A 26 -13.93 0.09 -10.81
C TRP A 26 -14.57 0.60 -9.52
N ILE A 27 -13.93 1.51 -8.79
CA ILE A 27 -14.52 2.14 -7.59
C ILE A 27 -15.81 2.87 -7.97
N ARG A 28 -15.78 3.72 -9.01
CA ARG A 28 -16.95 4.50 -9.47
C ARG A 28 -18.08 3.65 -10.05
N SER A 29 -17.80 2.42 -10.46
CA SER A 29 -18.81 1.49 -10.95
C SER A 29 -19.69 0.93 -9.82
N HIS A 30 -19.19 0.98 -8.59
CA HIS A 30 -19.97 0.60 -7.41
C HIS A 30 -20.98 1.70 -7.07
N PRO A 31 -22.26 1.39 -6.76
CA PRO A 31 -23.30 2.40 -6.49
C PRO A 31 -22.93 3.43 -5.41
N ASP A 32 -22.25 2.99 -4.36
CA ASP A 32 -21.79 3.82 -3.24
C ASP A 32 -20.31 4.23 -3.35
N GLY A 33 -19.64 3.90 -4.46
CA GLY A 33 -18.24 4.22 -4.69
C GLY A 33 -18.05 5.63 -5.25
N PHE A 34 -17.11 6.37 -4.68
CA PHE A 34 -16.82 7.75 -5.08
C PHE A 34 -15.32 7.99 -5.20
N VAL A 35 -14.91 8.69 -6.26
CA VAL A 35 -13.57 9.25 -6.41
C VAL A 35 -13.73 10.64 -7.03
N SER A 36 -13.22 11.68 -6.38
CA SER A 36 -13.28 13.05 -6.88
C SER A 36 -12.58 13.18 -8.24
N ASP A 37 -13.21 13.85 -9.20
CA ASP A 37 -12.60 14.18 -10.50
C ASP A 37 -11.38 15.12 -10.39
N LYS A 38 -11.17 15.69 -9.19
CA LYS A 38 -10.00 16.51 -8.88
C LYS A 38 -8.75 15.69 -8.60
N LEU A 39 -8.86 14.38 -8.45
CA LEU A 39 -7.72 13.50 -8.19
C LEU A 39 -7.15 12.93 -9.49
N GLU A 40 -5.84 12.86 -9.57
CA GLU A 40 -5.11 12.16 -10.63
C GLU A 40 -4.00 11.32 -10.01
N ILE A 41 -3.71 10.16 -10.59
CA ILE A 41 -2.53 9.36 -10.21
C ILE A 41 -1.51 9.50 -11.33
N ARG A 42 -0.31 9.98 -11.00
CA ARG A 42 0.76 10.18 -11.98
C ARG A 42 2.14 9.98 -11.36
N VAL A 43 3.14 9.87 -12.22
CA VAL A 43 4.55 9.94 -11.81
C VAL A 43 4.87 11.38 -11.39
N ALA A 44 5.56 11.56 -10.26
CA ALA A 44 5.85 12.89 -9.72
C ALA A 44 6.72 13.72 -10.68
N ASP A 45 7.75 13.10 -11.26
CA ASP A 45 8.55 13.65 -12.35
C ASP A 45 8.56 12.68 -13.56
N PRO A 46 7.81 13.00 -14.65
CA PRO A 46 7.71 12.13 -15.81
C PRO A 46 9.02 12.01 -16.61
N ASN A 47 10.01 12.88 -16.38
CA ASN A 47 11.31 12.82 -17.03
C ASN A 47 12.33 11.98 -16.25
N ASN A 48 11.99 11.57 -15.02
CA ASN A 48 12.87 10.78 -14.17
C ASN A 48 12.27 9.36 -14.00
N PRO A 49 12.85 8.33 -14.64
CA PRO A 49 12.36 6.96 -14.53
C PRO A 49 12.54 6.35 -13.13
N ALA A 50 13.24 7.01 -12.21
CA ALA A 50 13.32 6.62 -10.80
C ALA A 50 12.27 7.34 -9.93
N SER A 51 11.48 8.25 -10.51
CA SER A 51 10.40 8.94 -9.79
C SER A 51 9.26 7.98 -9.49
N GLY A 52 8.76 8.03 -8.25
CA GLY A 52 7.59 7.27 -7.83
C GLY A 52 6.29 7.79 -8.43
N SER A 53 5.25 6.97 -8.36
CA SER A 53 3.88 7.42 -8.57
C SER A 53 3.32 8.01 -7.27
N GLY A 54 2.39 8.94 -7.41
CA GLY A 54 1.64 9.53 -6.30
C GLY A 54 0.27 9.98 -6.76
N MET A 55 -0.56 10.39 -5.80
CA MET A 55 -1.87 10.96 -6.06
C MET A 55 -1.79 12.48 -5.95
N PHE A 56 -2.19 13.18 -6.99
CA PHE A 56 -2.12 14.64 -7.10
C PHE A 56 -3.50 15.23 -7.31
N VAL A 57 -3.62 16.53 -7.06
CA VAL A 57 -4.84 17.27 -7.36
C VAL A 57 -4.70 18.08 -8.65
N ASN A 58 -5.69 18.00 -9.54
CA ASN A 58 -5.73 18.79 -10.78
C ASN A 58 -6.55 20.09 -10.65
N GLY A 59 -7.15 20.30 -9.48
CA GLY A 59 -7.96 21.47 -9.12
C GLY A 59 -7.94 21.72 -7.61
N PRO A 60 -8.37 22.91 -7.15
CA PRO A 60 -8.36 23.24 -5.73
C PRO A 60 -9.35 22.35 -4.95
N ILE A 61 -8.89 21.80 -3.83
CA ILE A 61 -9.68 21.02 -2.86
C ILE A 61 -9.82 21.83 -1.58
N LYS A 62 -11.02 21.83 -0.99
CA LYS A 62 -11.28 22.49 0.29
C LYS A 62 -11.07 21.57 1.48
N GLU A 63 -10.71 22.14 2.62
CA GLU A 63 -10.72 21.43 3.90
C GLU A 63 -12.10 20.78 4.13
N GLY A 64 -12.11 19.51 4.53
CA GLY A 64 -13.32 18.71 4.74
C GLY A 64 -13.94 18.15 3.46
N GLU A 65 -13.41 18.47 2.28
CA GLU A 65 -13.91 17.91 1.02
C GLU A 65 -13.60 16.40 0.94
N LEU A 66 -14.60 15.62 0.53
CA LEU A 66 -14.47 14.20 0.29
C LEU A 66 -13.61 13.99 -0.96
N LEU A 67 -12.53 13.23 -0.80
CA LEU A 67 -11.60 12.86 -1.88
C LEU A 67 -12.07 11.59 -2.58
N TYR A 68 -12.44 10.60 -1.78
CA TYR A 68 -12.97 9.32 -2.24
C TYR A 68 -13.76 8.64 -1.11
N SER A 69 -14.65 7.73 -1.48
CA SER A 69 -15.38 6.85 -0.57
C SER A 69 -15.39 5.45 -1.16
N LEU A 70 -14.90 4.48 -0.39
CA LEU A 70 -14.84 3.08 -0.76
C LEU A 70 -15.79 2.26 0.12
N PRO A 71 -16.84 1.67 -0.48
CA PRO A 71 -17.75 0.75 0.20
C PRO A 71 -17.01 -0.45 0.81
N TRP A 72 -17.57 -1.00 1.89
CA TRP A 72 -16.93 -2.05 2.68
C TRP A 72 -16.49 -3.28 1.87
N ASP A 73 -17.24 -3.65 0.84
CA ASP A 73 -16.97 -4.80 -0.03
C ASP A 73 -15.87 -4.54 -1.07
N LEU A 74 -15.46 -3.28 -1.29
CA LEU A 74 -14.28 -2.93 -2.09
C LEU A 74 -12.97 -2.94 -1.28
N LEU A 75 -13.02 -3.26 0.02
CA LEU A 75 -11.84 -3.35 0.88
C LEU A 75 -11.38 -4.80 1.03
N ILE A 76 -10.06 -5.08 1.01
CA ILE A 76 -9.55 -6.39 1.44
C ILE A 76 -9.30 -6.32 2.94
N LYS A 77 -9.94 -7.21 3.69
CA LYS A 77 -10.01 -7.17 5.15
C LYS A 77 -9.44 -8.47 5.70
N ALA A 78 -8.95 -8.47 6.93
CA ALA A 78 -8.60 -9.71 7.60
C ALA A 78 -9.86 -10.58 7.84
N ASP A 79 -9.82 -11.84 7.42
CA ASP A 79 -10.87 -12.83 7.71
C ASP A 79 -11.00 -13.10 9.22
N ASP A 80 -9.91 -12.95 9.95
CA ASP A 80 -9.82 -13.26 11.37
C ASP A 80 -9.86 -11.93 12.15
N ALA A 81 -10.84 -11.77 13.06
CA ALA A 81 -10.65 -10.84 14.17
C ALA A 81 -9.38 -11.27 14.92
N PRO A 82 -8.51 -10.36 15.41
CA PRO A 82 -7.22 -10.73 16.00
C PRO A 82 -7.42 -11.68 17.18
N ALA A 83 -7.36 -12.98 16.92
CA ALA A 83 -7.57 -14.05 17.90
C ALA A 83 -6.32 -14.24 18.77
N ASP A 84 -5.22 -13.65 18.33
CA ASP A 84 -3.87 -13.64 18.87
C ASP A 84 -3.53 -12.20 19.26
N GLY A 85 -4.14 -11.74 20.35
CA GLY A 85 -4.08 -10.34 20.77
C GLY A 85 -2.71 -9.69 20.58
N TYR A 86 -2.63 -8.71 19.68
CA TYR A 86 -1.59 -7.67 19.57
C TYR A 86 -0.14 -8.11 19.82
N LEU A 87 0.24 -9.35 19.52
CA LEU A 87 1.58 -9.79 19.95
C LEU A 87 2.67 -9.01 19.21
N ARG A 88 2.39 -8.47 18.02
CA ARG A 88 3.20 -7.47 17.32
C ARG A 88 2.31 -6.58 16.45
N LYS A 89 2.48 -5.25 16.51
CA LYS A 89 1.67 -4.27 15.74
C LYS A 89 2.13 -4.13 14.29
N GLU A 90 3.14 -4.90 13.89
CA GLU A 90 3.85 -4.66 12.63
C GLU A 90 3.09 -5.17 11.39
N MET A 91 2.26 -6.22 11.52
CA MET A 91 1.53 -6.80 10.37
C MET A 91 0.32 -7.65 10.80
N SER A 92 -0.79 -7.57 10.07
CA SER A 92 -1.96 -8.44 10.27
C SER A 92 -1.84 -9.74 9.46
N CYS A 93 -1.56 -10.87 10.13
CA CYS A 93 -1.47 -12.19 9.48
C CYS A 93 -2.75 -12.55 8.71
N GLY A 94 -3.93 -12.28 9.29
CA GLY A 94 -5.23 -12.54 8.65
C GLY A 94 -5.42 -11.73 7.37
N LEU A 95 -4.91 -10.49 7.33
CA LEU A 95 -4.96 -9.65 6.14
C LEU A 95 -4.05 -10.18 5.03
N VAL A 96 -2.83 -10.66 5.38
CA VAL A 96 -1.93 -11.31 4.41
C VAL A 96 -2.60 -12.53 3.78
N ARG A 97 -3.23 -13.39 4.58
CA ARG A 97 -3.96 -14.57 4.07
C ARG A 97 -5.13 -14.17 3.17
N SER A 98 -5.81 -13.08 3.50
CA SER A 98 -6.93 -12.57 2.70
C SER A 98 -6.47 -12.02 1.35
N LEU A 99 -5.39 -11.24 1.33
CA LEU A 99 -4.76 -10.82 0.08
C LEU A 99 -4.29 -12.03 -0.76
N LEU A 100 -3.67 -13.04 -0.12
CA LEU A 100 -3.21 -14.25 -0.81
C LEU A 100 -4.34 -15.04 -1.44
N ARG A 101 -5.49 -15.12 -0.78
CA ARG A 101 -6.69 -15.75 -1.34
C ARG A 101 -7.14 -15.02 -2.61
N GLU A 102 -7.26 -13.70 -2.56
CA GLU A 102 -7.64 -12.91 -3.73
C GLU A 102 -6.62 -13.03 -4.88
N LEU A 103 -5.32 -13.05 -4.58
CA LEU A 103 -4.28 -13.27 -5.58
C LEU A 103 -4.35 -14.65 -6.22
N ARG A 104 -4.74 -15.69 -5.47
CA ARG A 104 -4.87 -17.07 -5.98
C ARG A 104 -6.12 -17.26 -6.84
N LEU A 105 -7.17 -16.47 -6.62
CA LEU A 105 -8.35 -16.44 -7.49
C LEU A 105 -8.03 -15.87 -8.88
N GLY A 106 -7.00 -15.03 -9.00
CA GLY A 106 -6.61 -14.44 -10.27
C GLY A 106 -7.75 -13.63 -10.89
N ASP A 107 -8.12 -13.95 -12.12
CA ASP A 107 -9.19 -13.26 -12.86
C ASP A 107 -10.60 -13.49 -12.26
N GLU A 108 -10.77 -14.47 -11.36
CA GLU A 108 -12.03 -14.71 -10.64
C GLU A 108 -12.21 -13.78 -9.43
N SER A 109 -11.16 -13.06 -9.00
CA SER A 109 -11.27 -12.11 -7.90
C SER A 109 -12.05 -10.86 -8.31
N THR A 110 -12.93 -10.39 -7.44
CA THR A 110 -13.60 -9.08 -7.63
C THR A 110 -12.64 -7.91 -7.46
N PHE A 111 -11.43 -8.15 -6.93
CA PHE A 111 -10.41 -7.14 -6.66
C PHE A 111 -9.36 -7.03 -7.77
N VAL A 112 -9.54 -7.69 -8.92
CA VAL A 112 -8.57 -7.68 -10.04
C VAL A 112 -7.99 -6.28 -10.34
N PRO A 113 -8.78 -5.19 -10.43
CA PRO A 113 -8.23 -3.85 -10.67
C PRO A 113 -7.22 -3.39 -9.60
N TYR A 114 -7.48 -3.71 -8.33
CA TYR A 114 -6.56 -3.43 -7.24
C TYR A 114 -5.36 -4.39 -7.20
N LEU A 115 -5.57 -5.69 -7.44
CA LEU A 115 -4.48 -6.67 -7.46
C LEU A 115 -3.48 -6.43 -8.59
N LYS A 116 -3.91 -5.80 -9.70
CA LYS A 116 -2.98 -5.32 -10.72
C LYS A 116 -1.96 -4.37 -10.12
N TYR A 117 -2.33 -3.50 -9.18
CA TYR A 117 -1.39 -2.61 -8.51
C TYR A 117 -0.37 -3.36 -7.63
N PHE A 118 -0.81 -4.40 -6.89
CA PHE A 118 0.09 -5.29 -6.15
C PHE A 118 1.17 -5.91 -7.06
N GLN A 119 0.83 -6.30 -8.28
CA GLN A 119 1.80 -6.90 -9.20
C GLN A 119 2.94 -5.94 -9.57
N SER A 120 2.67 -4.63 -9.58
CA SER A 120 3.68 -3.57 -9.78
C SER A 120 4.41 -3.15 -8.52
N PHE A 121 4.05 -3.69 -7.34
CA PHE A 121 4.78 -3.42 -6.11
C PHE A 121 6.23 -3.86 -6.25
N ASP A 122 7.12 -2.90 -6.03
CA ASP A 122 8.57 -3.08 -6.03
C ASP A 122 9.05 -3.18 -4.58
N GLU A 123 9.56 -4.34 -4.23
CA GLU A 123 10.09 -4.62 -2.90
C GLU A 123 11.48 -4.01 -2.70
N SER A 124 12.12 -3.45 -3.75
CA SER A 124 13.48 -2.88 -3.66
C SER A 124 13.62 -1.71 -2.69
N GLY A 125 12.51 -1.04 -2.35
CA GLY A 125 12.48 0.04 -1.36
C GLY A 125 12.59 -0.45 0.09
N LEU A 126 12.35 -1.73 0.34
CA LEU A 126 12.48 -2.37 1.63
C LEU A 126 13.96 -2.50 1.98
N VAL A 127 14.32 -2.14 3.21
CA VAL A 127 15.72 -2.22 3.70
C VAL A 127 16.25 -3.65 3.55
N GLU A 128 15.34 -4.62 3.66
CA GLU A 128 15.47 -6.06 3.49
C GLU A 128 16.01 -6.49 2.14
N ASN A 129 15.78 -5.68 1.10
CA ASN A 129 16.28 -5.91 -0.24
C ASN A 129 17.50 -5.06 -0.59
N TRP A 130 18.08 -4.34 0.39
CA TRP A 130 19.29 -3.55 0.15
C TRP A 130 20.51 -4.45 0.03
N SER A 131 21.54 -3.95 -0.68
CA SER A 131 22.83 -4.62 -0.71
C SER A 131 23.47 -4.65 0.68
N VAL A 132 24.39 -5.59 0.91
CA VAL A 132 25.20 -5.65 2.13
C VAL A 132 25.88 -4.30 2.42
N ASP A 133 26.34 -3.61 1.38
CA ASP A 133 26.94 -2.27 1.51
C ASP A 133 25.91 -1.21 1.96
N GLY A 134 24.67 -1.27 1.44
CA GLY A 134 23.58 -0.39 1.87
C GLY A 134 23.21 -0.60 3.34
N TYR A 135 23.17 -1.86 3.77
CA TYR A 135 22.99 -2.23 5.17
C TYR A 135 24.11 -1.72 6.06
N ASN A 136 25.36 -1.93 5.67
CA ASN A 136 26.54 -1.45 6.41
C ASN A 136 26.52 0.07 6.56
N LEU A 137 26.14 0.79 5.50
CA LEU A 137 26.01 2.25 5.54
C LEU A 137 24.91 2.70 6.51
N LEU A 138 23.72 2.07 6.47
CA LEU A 138 22.63 2.36 7.40
C LEU A 138 23.05 2.07 8.85
N TRP A 139 23.74 0.95 9.07
CA TRP A 139 24.30 0.53 10.36
C TRP A 139 25.27 1.58 10.93
N GLU A 140 26.18 2.09 10.10
CA GLU A 140 27.13 3.13 10.49
C GLU A 140 26.42 4.46 10.82
N ILE A 141 25.51 4.92 9.95
CA ILE A 141 24.79 6.19 10.15
C ILE A 141 23.90 6.16 11.38
N SER A 142 23.28 5.02 11.68
CA SER A 142 22.43 4.85 12.86
C SER A 142 23.23 4.80 14.18
N GLY A 143 24.57 4.76 14.12
CA GLY A 143 25.41 4.66 15.32
C GLY A 143 25.31 3.32 16.01
N HIS A 144 25.02 2.24 15.25
CA HIS A 144 24.89 0.87 15.76
C HIS A 144 23.77 0.68 16.78
N TRP A 145 22.68 1.44 16.63
CA TRP A 145 21.68 1.65 17.70
C TRP A 145 20.84 0.41 18.07
N SER A 146 20.81 -0.65 17.24
CA SER A 146 20.10 -1.89 17.61
C SER A 146 20.82 -3.16 17.13
N PRO A 147 21.23 -4.07 18.03
CA PRO A 147 21.82 -5.37 17.65
C PRO A 147 20.93 -6.21 16.71
N GLU A 148 19.62 -5.97 16.69
CA GLU A 148 18.63 -6.64 15.83
C GLU A 148 18.77 -6.26 14.35
N TRP A 149 19.42 -5.14 14.06
CA TRP A 149 19.67 -4.63 12.70
C TRP A 149 21.11 -4.87 12.25
N SER A 150 21.82 -5.78 12.93
CA SER A 150 23.15 -6.20 12.51
C SER A 150 23.07 -6.77 11.09
N PRO A 151 24.05 -6.50 10.21
CA PRO A 151 24.16 -7.15 8.90
C PRO A 151 24.24 -8.70 8.98
N SER A 152 24.37 -9.27 10.18
CA SER A 152 24.33 -10.71 10.43
C SER A 152 22.95 -11.28 10.78
N SER A 153 21.96 -10.43 11.08
CA SER A 153 20.59 -10.83 11.45
C SER A 153 19.59 -10.56 10.32
N LEU A 154 20.02 -10.74 9.06
CA LEU A 154 19.31 -10.48 7.79
C LEU A 154 17.94 -11.16 7.61
N ASP A 155 17.34 -11.73 8.65
CA ASP A 155 15.93 -12.11 8.60
C ASP A 155 15.12 -10.81 8.65
N ASP A 156 14.59 -10.43 7.49
CA ASP A 156 13.62 -9.37 7.25
C ASP A 156 12.59 -9.32 8.41
N PRO A 157 12.44 -8.23 9.17
CA PRO A 157 11.54 -8.19 10.31
C PRO A 157 10.07 -8.47 9.95
N VAL A 158 9.62 -8.09 8.76
CA VAL A 158 8.26 -8.36 8.28
C VAL A 158 8.11 -9.82 7.88
N VAL A 159 9.05 -10.35 7.10
CA VAL A 159 9.06 -11.77 6.70
C VAL A 159 9.32 -12.68 7.89
N TYR A 160 10.13 -12.27 8.86
CA TYR A 160 10.33 -12.96 10.13
C TYR A 160 9.01 -13.06 10.87
N VAL A 161 8.24 -11.97 10.95
CA VAL A 161 6.90 -12.01 11.55
C VAL A 161 5.98 -12.97 10.79
N TRP A 162 6.00 -12.91 9.47
CA TRP A 162 5.23 -13.84 8.64
C TRP A 162 5.60 -15.31 8.90
N LEU A 163 6.90 -15.64 8.90
CA LEU A 163 7.40 -17.00 9.02
C LEU A 163 7.22 -17.56 10.44
N GLU A 164 7.57 -16.78 11.47
CA GLU A 164 7.65 -17.27 12.84
C GLU A 164 6.34 -17.11 13.62
N TYR A 165 5.53 -16.08 13.31
CA TYR A 165 4.31 -15.79 14.06
C TYR A 165 3.03 -16.00 13.27
N CYS A 166 3.07 -15.92 11.93
CA CYS A 166 1.88 -16.12 11.10
C CYS A 166 1.75 -17.54 10.53
N ASP A 167 2.60 -18.49 10.90
CA ASP A 167 2.68 -19.84 10.29
C ASP A 167 2.81 -19.75 8.76
N GLY A 168 3.54 -18.72 8.30
CA GLY A 168 3.76 -18.41 6.90
C GLY A 168 4.89 -19.23 6.28
N SER A 169 4.95 -19.26 4.95
CA SER A 169 6.05 -19.92 4.24
C SER A 169 6.99 -18.94 3.55
N ARG A 170 8.18 -19.43 3.16
CA ARG A 170 9.17 -18.70 2.33
C ARG A 170 8.79 -18.66 0.84
N HIS A 171 7.54 -18.96 0.49
CA HIS A 171 7.08 -18.89 -0.89
C HIS A 171 7.13 -17.42 -1.37
N PRO A 172 7.71 -17.10 -2.56
CA PRO A 172 7.91 -15.71 -3.00
C PRO A 172 6.63 -14.86 -3.01
N LEU A 173 5.50 -15.44 -3.43
CA LEU A 173 4.20 -14.78 -3.34
C LEU A 173 3.83 -14.37 -1.91
N GLU A 174 4.06 -15.26 -0.94
CA GLU A 174 3.64 -15.04 0.44
C GLU A 174 4.50 -13.99 1.13
N THR A 175 5.82 -14.03 0.91
CA THR A 175 6.72 -13.00 1.42
C THR A 175 6.41 -11.64 0.79
N LYS A 176 6.12 -11.58 -0.51
CA LYS A 176 5.70 -10.35 -1.18
C LYS A 176 4.36 -9.82 -0.65
N ALA A 177 3.39 -10.70 -0.41
CA ALA A 177 2.11 -10.32 0.18
C ALA A 177 2.28 -9.78 1.61
N ALA A 178 3.14 -10.40 2.42
CA ALA A 178 3.47 -9.94 3.76
C ALA A 178 4.10 -8.53 3.73
N ALA A 179 5.13 -8.34 2.90
CA ALA A 179 5.77 -7.06 2.68
C ALA A 179 4.80 -5.97 2.19
N TYR A 180 3.89 -6.33 1.27
CA TYR A 180 2.87 -5.42 0.79
C TYR A 180 1.92 -4.99 1.91
N VAL A 181 1.40 -5.93 2.70
CA VAL A 181 0.52 -5.63 3.82
C VAL A 181 1.22 -4.75 4.85
N ALA A 182 2.46 -5.08 5.24
CA ALA A 182 3.20 -4.30 6.22
C ALA A 182 3.48 -2.85 5.80
N THR A 183 3.53 -2.58 4.49
CA THR A 183 3.81 -1.23 3.96
C THR A 183 2.57 -0.46 3.52
N ARG A 184 1.44 -1.13 3.25
CA ARG A 184 0.26 -0.52 2.61
C ARG A 184 -1.03 -0.62 3.40
N ALA A 185 -1.11 -1.51 4.39
CA ALA A 185 -2.33 -1.67 5.18
C ALA A 185 -2.53 -0.52 6.17
N GLU A 186 -3.78 -0.15 6.37
CA GLU A 186 -4.23 0.67 7.49
C GLU A 186 -4.75 -0.29 8.57
N ASP A 187 -3.91 -0.57 9.58
CA ASP A 187 -4.14 -1.57 10.63
C ASP A 187 -4.51 -2.96 10.08
N PHE A 188 -5.81 -3.23 9.89
CA PHE A 188 -6.38 -4.52 9.53
C PHE A 188 -7.06 -4.54 8.16
N VAL A 189 -6.91 -3.48 7.36
CA VAL A 189 -7.56 -3.35 6.05
C VAL A 189 -6.61 -2.80 4.98
N LEU A 190 -6.71 -3.34 3.77
CA LEU A 190 -6.18 -2.74 2.55
C LEU A 190 -7.29 -1.94 1.88
N ILE A 191 -7.02 -0.66 1.70
CA ILE A 191 -7.95 0.31 1.14
C ILE A 191 -7.41 0.71 -0.23
N PRO A 192 -8.01 0.20 -1.34
CA PRO A 192 -7.59 0.62 -2.67
C PRO A 192 -7.63 2.16 -2.80
N LEU A 193 -6.74 2.72 -3.63
CA LEU A 193 -6.55 4.17 -3.81
C LEU A 193 -5.93 4.91 -2.61
N PHE A 194 -6.26 4.56 -1.37
CA PHE A 194 -5.65 5.18 -0.18
C PHE A 194 -4.14 4.93 -0.14
N ASP A 195 -3.75 3.67 -0.37
CA ASP A 195 -2.37 3.19 -0.33
C ASP A 195 -1.50 3.66 -1.52
N LEU A 196 -2.09 4.41 -2.46
CA LEU A 196 -1.39 5.10 -3.55
C LEU A 196 -0.93 6.51 -3.17
N ALA A 197 -1.49 7.10 -2.11
CA ALA A 197 -1.01 8.36 -1.57
C ALA A 197 0.34 8.11 -0.89
N ASN A 198 1.36 8.88 -1.25
CA ASN A 198 2.64 8.76 -0.59
C ASN A 198 2.54 9.21 0.87
N HIS A 199 3.36 8.60 1.72
CA HIS A 199 3.46 9.02 3.10
C HIS A 199 4.08 10.42 3.17
N ARG A 200 3.55 11.28 4.04
CA ARG A 200 4.04 12.64 4.24
C ARG A 200 5.41 12.68 4.92
N ASN A 201 6.20 13.71 4.58
CA ASN A 201 7.27 14.27 5.42
C ASN A 201 6.72 15.37 6.38
N GLY A 202 6.85 15.20 7.70
CA GLY A 202 6.51 16.22 8.71
C GLY A 202 5.88 15.70 10.01
N HIS A 203 5.60 16.60 10.98
CA HIS A 203 5.02 16.25 12.29
C HIS A 203 3.68 15.48 12.22
N MET A 204 3.54 14.40 13.00
CA MET A 204 2.33 13.54 13.06
C MET A 204 1.04 14.19 13.57
N ASN A 205 0.97 15.52 13.71
CA ASN A 205 -0.29 16.18 13.99
C ASN A 205 -1.18 16.19 12.72
N TYR A 206 -2.40 15.67 12.84
CA TYR A 206 -3.41 15.64 11.77
C TYR A 206 -3.69 17.01 11.13
N ALA A 207 -3.33 18.10 11.82
CA ALA A 207 -3.42 19.47 11.30
C ALA A 207 -2.48 19.78 10.10
N HIS A 208 -1.57 18.86 9.76
CA HIS A 208 -0.58 19.08 8.69
C HIS A 208 -0.51 17.93 7.67
N VAL A 209 -1.38 16.92 7.76
CA VAL A 209 -1.57 15.99 6.63
C VAL A 209 -2.50 16.65 5.61
N ASN A 210 -2.48 16.20 4.36
CA ASN A 210 -3.43 16.66 3.34
C ASN A 210 -4.74 15.88 3.41
N LYS A 211 -4.67 14.64 3.91
CA LYS A 211 -5.77 13.69 3.98
C LYS A 211 -5.77 12.97 5.32
N LYS A 212 -6.97 12.69 5.83
CA LYS A 212 -7.23 11.64 6.82
C LYS A 212 -8.07 10.54 6.20
N ILE A 213 -7.98 9.33 6.76
CA ILE A 213 -8.87 8.22 6.44
C ILE A 213 -9.82 7.98 7.61
N GLU A 214 -11.09 7.77 7.32
CA GLU A 214 -12.09 7.33 8.30
C GLU A 214 -12.62 5.97 7.86
N VAL A 215 -12.32 4.92 8.62
CA VAL A 215 -12.80 3.56 8.36
C VAL A 215 -13.92 3.23 9.34
N VAL A 216 -15.09 2.86 8.81
CA VAL A 216 -16.25 2.45 9.61
C VAL A 216 -16.59 1.01 9.25
N ASP A 217 -16.48 0.13 10.26
CA ASP A 217 -16.72 -1.31 10.11
C ASP A 217 -18.12 -1.59 9.56
N GLY A 218 -18.17 -2.45 8.54
CA GLY A 218 -19.39 -2.79 7.81
C GLY A 218 -19.96 -1.70 6.91
N VAL A 219 -19.32 -0.52 6.84
CA VAL A 219 -19.78 0.62 6.02
C VAL A 219 -18.80 0.91 4.88
N GLY A 220 -17.55 1.27 5.20
CA GLY A 220 -16.57 1.66 4.18
C GLY A 220 -15.41 2.48 4.73
N ALA A 221 -14.68 3.11 3.81
CA ALA A 221 -13.54 3.96 4.10
C ALA A 221 -13.59 5.27 3.30
N ASP A 222 -13.53 6.40 4.01
CA ASP A 222 -13.59 7.74 3.41
C ASP A 222 -12.24 8.44 3.52
N GLY A 223 -11.75 8.95 2.38
CA GLY A 223 -10.61 9.85 2.32
C GLY A 223 -11.08 11.30 2.34
N ILE A 224 -10.68 12.07 3.35
CA ILE A 224 -11.17 13.44 3.56
C ILE A 224 -9.99 14.40 3.62
N ALA A 225 -10.08 15.53 2.91
CA ALA A 225 -9.07 16.58 2.97
C ALA A 225 -9.03 17.23 4.37
N THR A 226 -7.84 17.37 4.95
CA THR A 226 -7.64 17.97 6.28
C THR A 226 -7.18 19.43 6.23
N ARG A 227 -6.99 19.97 5.02
CA ARG A 227 -6.72 21.38 4.74
C ARG A 227 -7.15 21.72 3.31
N ASP A 228 -7.13 23.01 2.97
CA ASP A 228 -7.16 23.44 1.58
C ASP A 228 -5.89 22.94 0.84
N ILE A 229 -6.07 22.38 -0.35
CA ILE A 229 -4.99 21.84 -1.21
C ILE A 229 -5.08 22.52 -2.57
N ALA A 230 -3.99 23.14 -3.00
CA ALA A 230 -3.90 23.84 -4.28
C ALA A 230 -3.70 22.86 -5.44
N ALA A 231 -4.17 23.25 -6.63
CA ALA A 231 -3.95 22.48 -7.85
C ALA A 231 -2.45 22.21 -8.06
N GLY A 232 -2.11 20.97 -8.41
CA GLY A 232 -0.75 20.47 -8.62
C GLY A 232 -0.07 19.90 -7.38
N GLU A 233 -0.61 20.11 -6.17
CA GLU A 233 -0.08 19.48 -4.95
C GLU A 233 -0.33 17.96 -4.95
N GLU A 234 0.56 17.23 -4.28
CA GLU A 234 0.37 15.82 -3.95
C GLU A 234 -0.54 15.69 -2.72
N ILE A 235 -1.38 14.66 -2.68
CA ILE A 235 -2.20 14.27 -1.53
C ILE A 235 -1.33 13.49 -0.52
#